data_AF-A0A0L6UD99-F1
#
_entry.id   AF-A0A0L6UD99-F1
#
_cell.length_a   1.000
_cell.length_b   1.000
_cell.length_c   1.000
_cell.angle_alpha   90.00
_cell.angle_beta   90.00
_cell.angle_gamma   90.00
#
_symmetry.space_group_name_H-M   'P 1'
#
loop_
_entity.id
_entity.type
_entity.pdbx_description
1 polymer ?
#
loop_
_entity_poly.entity_id
_entity_poly.type
_entity_poly.pdbx_seq_one_letter_code
_entity_poly.pdbx_strand_id
1 'polypeptide(L)' 'MVSFGVEQPGYYIPESDLDDHKSLSPDYFIRKVLVPETAISLIAEDLNMVLTDPLVDMNLEDSRAYGVENFPDTASLI' A
#
# COMPACT_ATOMS: atom_id res chain seq x y z
N MET A 1 -40.65 6.17 30.31
CA MET A 1 -40.08 6.21 28.95
C MET A 1 -39.59 4.79 28.66
N VAL A 2 -40.30 4.05 27.80
CA VAL A 2 -39.96 2.67 27.46
C VAL A 2 -38.91 2.73 26.37
N SER A 3 -37.67 2.36 26.68
CA SER A 3 -36.60 2.25 25.67
C SER A 3 -36.75 0.90 25.00
N PHE A 4 -37.12 0.89 23.72
CA PHE A 4 -37.09 -0.33 22.91
C PHE A 4 -35.63 -0.67 22.62
N GLY A 5 -35.08 -1.63 23.36
CA GLY A 5 -33.80 -2.23 23.03
C GLY A 5 -33.95 -2.99 21.72
N VAL A 6 -33.44 -2.42 20.63
CA VAL A 6 -33.20 -3.18 19.40
C VAL A 6 -32.01 -4.09 19.73
N GLU A 7 -32.29 -5.35 20.08
CA GLU A 7 -31.26 -6.39 20.09
C GLU A 7 -30.71 -6.51 18.66
N GLN A 8 -29.60 -5.83 18.41
CA GLN A 8 -28.75 -6.13 17.27
C GLN A 8 -28.30 -7.58 17.47
N PRO A 9 -28.58 -8.53 16.54
CA PRO A 9 -28.08 -9.88 16.66
C PRO A 9 -26.56 -9.81 16.72
N GLY A 10 -26.02 -10.08 17.91
CA GLY A 10 -24.61 -9.99 18.20
C GLY A 10 -23.86 -10.99 17.35
N TYR A 11 -23.27 -10.51 16.25
CA TYR A 11 -22.09 -11.13 15.71
C TYR A 11 -21.00 -10.96 16.76
N TYR A 12 -20.85 -11.97 17.62
CA TYR A 12 -19.70 -12.12 18.48
C TYR A 12 -18.51 -12.37 17.53
N ILE A 13 -17.81 -11.30 17.14
CA ILE A 13 -16.52 -11.43 16.48
C ILE A 13 -15.57 -11.89 17.58
N PRO A 14 -15.03 -13.12 17.53
CA PRO A 14 -14.08 -13.55 18.53
C PRO A 14 -12.87 -12.61 18.49
N GLU A 15 -12.32 -12.23 19.64
CA GLU A 15 -11.18 -11.29 19.69
C GLU A 15 -9.96 -11.78 18.89
N SER A 16 -9.91 -13.08 18.55
CA SER A 16 -8.95 -13.68 17.61
C SER A 16 -9.08 -13.20 16.16
N ASP A 17 -10.23 -12.67 15.77
CA ASP A 17 -10.51 -12.16 14.41
C ASP A 17 -10.33 -10.63 14.34
N LEU A 18 -10.00 -9.97 15.47
CA LEU A 18 -9.63 -8.55 15.50
C LEU A 18 -8.17 -8.30 15.11
N ASP A 19 -7.40 -9.36 14.81
CA ASP A 19 -5.99 -9.28 14.43
C ASP A 19 -5.75 -9.18 12.91
N ASP A 20 -6.83 -9.05 12.11
CA ASP A 20 -6.74 -8.95 10.64
C ASP A 20 -6.77 -7.50 10.11
N HIS A 21 -6.84 -6.52 11.02
CA HIS A 21 -6.51 -5.13 10.72
C HIS A 21 -5.11 -4.81 11.24
N LYS A 22 -4.11 -5.60 10.83
CA LYS A 22 -2.72 -5.19 10.98
C LYS A 22 -2.54 -3.92 10.16
N SER A 23 -2.71 -2.78 10.83
CA SER A 23 -2.49 -1.47 10.23
C SER A 23 -1.09 -1.48 9.62
N LEU A 24 -1.03 -1.13 8.34
CA LEU A 24 0.25 -0.99 7.68
C LEU A 24 1.04 0.06 8.48
N SER A 25 2.26 -0.30 8.86
CA SER A 25 3.20 0.69 9.40
C SER A 25 3.23 1.89 8.45
N PRO A 26 3.20 3.13 8.97
CA PRO A 26 3.31 4.33 8.12
C PRO A 26 4.49 4.24 7.15
N ASP A 27 5.63 3.73 7.61
CA ASP A 27 6.82 3.56 6.77
C ASP A 27 6.61 2.54 5.65
N TYR A 28 5.95 1.44 5.96
CA TYR A 28 5.62 0.42 4.95
C TYR A 28 4.64 0.99 3.93
N PHE A 29 3.59 1.66 4.39
CA PHE A 29 2.59 2.28 3.53
C PHE A 29 3.21 3.31 2.59
N ILE A 30 4.05 4.21 3.11
CA ILE A 30 4.74 5.20 2.28
C ILE A 30 5.62 4.51 1.23
N ARG A 31 6.48 3.58 1.64
CA ARG A 31 7.48 2.97 0.74
C ARG A 31 6.90 2.02 -0.29
N LYS A 32 5.84 1.29 0.06
CA LYS A 32 5.29 0.21 -0.77
C LYS A 32 4.01 0.58 -1.52
N VAL A 33 3.37 1.68 -1.13
CA VAL A 33 2.09 2.13 -1.71
C VAL A 33 2.34 3.52 -2.31
N LEU A 34 2.47 4.56 -1.47
CA LEU A 34 2.48 5.96 -1.94
C LEU A 34 3.61 6.30 -2.92
N VAL A 35 4.82 5.81 -2.65
CA VAL A 35 5.98 6.06 -3.52
C VAL A 35 5.76 5.44 -4.91
N PRO A 36 5.44 4.13 -5.04
CA PRO A 36 5.06 3.55 -6.32
C PRO A 36 3.92 4.26 -7.06
N GLU A 37 2.82 4.63 -6.38
CA GLU A 37 1.70 5.31 -7.04
C GLU A 37 2.08 6.69 -7.58
N THR A 38 2.88 7.43 -6.81
CA THR A 38 3.40 8.73 -7.25
C THR A 38 4.33 8.54 -8.45
N ALA A 39 5.21 7.52 -8.42
CA ALA A 39 6.12 7.24 -9.52
C ALA A 39 5.38 6.85 -10.82
N ILE A 40 4.36 5.99 -10.75
CA ILE A 40 3.51 5.65 -11.91
C ILE A 40 2.91 6.91 -12.54
N SER A 41 2.39 7.82 -11.71
CA SER A 41 1.78 9.06 -12.19
C SER A 41 2.80 9.95 -12.91
N LEU A 42 4.00 10.11 -12.35
CA LEU A 42 5.07 10.90 -12.95
C LEU A 42 5.59 10.29 -14.26
N ILE A 43 5.76 8.97 -14.31
CA ILE A 43 6.20 8.27 -15.53
C ILE A 43 5.16 8.41 -16.63
N ALA A 44 3.87 8.22 -16.32
CA ALA A 44 2.81 8.39 -17.30
C ALA A 44 2.73 9.83 -17.84
N GLU A 45 2.93 10.82 -16.98
CA GLU A 45 3.01 12.22 -17.38
C GLU A 45 4.20 12.49 -18.31
N ASP A 46 5.40 11.99 -17.96
CA ASP A 46 6.62 12.16 -18.75
C ASP A 46 6.52 11.51 -20.15
N LEU A 47 5.94 10.31 -20.22
CA LEU A 47 5.73 9.58 -21.47
C LEU A 47 4.50 10.06 -22.25
N ASN A 48 3.69 10.95 -21.68
CA ASN A 48 2.40 11.38 -22.21
C ASN A 48 1.47 10.18 -22.53
N MET A 49 1.37 9.26 -21.57
CA MET A 49 0.59 8.02 -21.63
C MET A 49 -0.45 7.96 -20.53
N VAL A 50 -1.34 6.96 -20.62
CA VAL A 50 -2.29 6.66 -19.53
C VAL A 50 -1.62 5.79 -18.47
N LEU A 51 -2.07 5.89 -17.22
CA LEU A 51 -1.49 5.16 -16.08
C LEU A 51 -1.49 3.64 -16.25
N THR A 52 -2.46 3.10 -17.00
CA THR A 52 -2.62 1.66 -17.24
C THR A 52 -1.84 1.16 -18.46
N ASP A 53 -1.03 2.02 -19.09
CA ASP A 53 -0.22 1.61 -20.23
C ASP A 53 0.89 0.66 -19.76
N PRO A 54 1.06 -0.53 -20.37
CA PRO A 54 2.10 -1.49 -19.97
C PRO A 54 3.51 -0.91 -19.96
N LEU A 55 3.79 0.11 -20.77
CA LEU A 55 5.10 0.76 -20.82
C LEU A 55 5.39 1.57 -19.55
N VAL A 56 4.36 2.14 -18.92
CA VAL A 56 4.48 2.85 -17.64
C VAL A 56 4.86 1.86 -16.53
N ASP A 57 4.16 0.72 -16.48
CA ASP A 57 4.47 -0.36 -15.52
C ASP A 57 5.88 -0.91 -15.73
N MET A 58 6.30 -1.10 -16.99
CA MET A 58 7.64 -1.57 -17.30
C MET A 58 8.72 -0.59 -16.82
N ASN A 59 8.52 0.72 -17.06
CA ASN A 59 9.45 1.76 -16.57
C ASN A 59 9.51 1.81 -15.04
N LEU A 60 8.38 1.61 -14.36
CA LEU A 60 8.35 1.54 -12.90
C LEU A 60 9.19 0.36 -12.38
N GLU A 61 9.05 -0.82 -13.00
CA GLU A 61 9.81 -2.00 -12.59
C GLU A 61 11.30 -1.89 -12.90
N ASP A 62 11.67 -1.34 -14.05
CA ASP A 62 13.07 -1.05 -14.38
C ASP A 62 13.67 -0.04 -13.37
N SER A 63 12.92 1.00 -13.01
CA SER A 63 13.32 1.98 -11.99
C SER A 63 13.50 1.33 -10.61
N ARG A 64 12.61 0.39 -10.24
CA ARG A 64 12.71 -0.36 -8.99
C ARG A 64 13.94 -1.26 -8.98
N ALA A 65 14.19 -2.00 -10.06
CA ALA A 65 15.35 -2.88 -10.19
C ALA A 65 16.65 -2.07 -10.11
N TYR A 66 16.72 -0.94 -10.80
CA TYR A 66 17.83 0.00 -10.70
C TYR A 66 18.04 0.48 -9.26
N GLY A 67 16.96 0.86 -8.57
CA GLY A 67 17.01 1.28 -7.18
C GLY A 67 17.58 0.21 -6.25
N VAL A 68 17.18 -1.05 -6.41
CA VAL A 68 17.68 -2.18 -5.61
C VAL A 68 19.17 -2.43 -5.85
N GLU A 69 19.63 -2.33 -7.10
CA GLU A 69 21.04 -2.54 -7.43
C GLU A 69 21.94 -1.42 -6.90
N ASN A 70 21.47 -0.16 -7.00
CA ASN A 70 22.27 1.02 -6.61
C ASN A 70 22.15 1.38 -5.13
N PHE A 71 21.04 1.01 -4.48
CA PHE A 71 20.76 1.26 -3.08
C PHE A 71 20.35 -0.04 -2.38
N PRO A 72 21.29 -1.01 -2.26
CA PRO A 72 21.00 -2.25 -1.55
C PRO A 72 20.62 -1.94 -0.10
N ASP A 73 19.61 -2.64 0.43
CA ASP A 73 19.17 -2.59 1.82
C ASP A 73 20.29 -3.13 2.73
N THR A 74 21.34 -2.35 2.92
CA THR A 74 22.47 -2.62 3.83
C THR A 74 22.15 -2.18 5.25
N ALA A 75 20.86 -2.14 5.62
CA ALA A 75 20.41 -2.02 7.01
C ALA A 75 20.72 -3.31 7.79
N SER A 76 22.00 -3.67 7.85
CA SER A 76 22.60 -4.40 8.95
C SER A 76 23.43 -3.35 9.70
N LEU A 77 23.02 -2.98 10.92
CA LEU A 77 23.64 -1.99 11.84
C LEU A 77 23.02 -0.58 11.85
N ILE A 78 21.79 -0.47 12.36
CA ILE A 78 21.52 0.44 13.49
C ILE A 78 20.45 -0.18 14.39
#